data_AF-A0A6P0IB80-F1
#
_entry.id   AF-A0A6P0IB80-F1
#
_cell.length_a   1.000
_cell.length_b   1.000
_cell.length_c   1.000
_cell.angle_alpha   90.00
_cell.angle_beta   90.00
_cell.angle_gamma   90.00
#
_symmetry.space_group_name_H-M   'P 1'
#
loop_
_entity.id
_entity.type
_entity.pdbx_description
1 polymer ?
#
loop_
_entity_poly.entity_id
_entity_poly.type
_entity_poly.pdbx_seq_one_letter_code
_entity_poly.pdbx_strand_id
1 'polypeptide(L)'
;LTVVGLYWNARGSKGNKTAFALSNALIIDALEERIRKAFGDTSTIEERNQRLADQISLLKEEVKEHKNNSECWKYMHNQAQKDLQYLSEDMTEPDQLQAEIERLMRILRKFDIDPEAPENYM
;
A
#
# COMPACT_ATOMS: atom_id res chain seq x y z
N LEU A 1 45.90 8.58 9.18
CA LEU A 1 44.91 7.97 8.26
C LEU A 1 45.55 6.96 7.29
N THR A 2 46.60 7.32 6.56
CA THR A 2 47.25 6.46 5.54
C THR A 2 47.75 5.12 6.09
N VAL A 3 48.41 5.12 7.25
CA VAL A 3 48.93 3.90 7.90
C VAL A 3 47.80 2.99 8.38
N VAL A 4 46.71 3.57 8.88
CA VAL A 4 45.51 2.85 9.33
C VAL A 4 44.78 2.22 8.15
N GLY A 5 44.63 2.94 7.04
CA GLY A 5 44.03 2.42 5.81
C GLY A 5 44.83 1.27 5.19
N LEU A 6 46.17 1.36 5.17
CA LEU A 6 47.05 0.29 4.72
C LEU A 6 46.97 -0.94 5.62
N TYR A 7 46.92 -0.75 6.95
CA TYR A 7 46.79 -1.84 7.92
C TYR A 7 45.48 -2.61 7.75
N TRP A 8 44.34 -1.92 7.65
CA TRP A 8 43.05 -2.58 7.50
C TRP A 8 42.88 -3.23 6.12
N ASN A 9 43.40 -2.64 5.05
CA ASN A 9 43.44 -3.29 3.72
C ASN A 9 44.29 -4.57 3.75
N ALA A 10 45.46 -4.53 4.39
CA ALA A 10 46.32 -5.70 4.52
C ALA A 10 45.70 -6.80 5.41
N ARG A 11 44.82 -6.44 6.36
CA ARG A 11 44.04 -7.41 7.15
C ARG A 11 42.85 -7.95 6.34
N GLY A 12 42.19 -7.11 5.55
CA GLY A 12 41.13 -7.52 4.62
C GLY A 12 41.61 -8.50 3.56
N SER A 13 42.79 -8.25 2.95
CA SER A 13 43.39 -9.14 1.95
C SER A 13 43.81 -10.50 2.52
N LYS A 14 44.01 -10.58 3.84
CA LYS A 14 44.24 -11.84 4.58
C LYS A 14 42.95 -12.56 5.01
N GLY A 15 41.80 -12.17 4.45
CA GLY A 15 40.51 -12.84 4.67
C GLY A 15 39.68 -12.33 5.85
N ASN A 16 40.10 -11.24 6.51
CA ASN A 16 39.31 -10.65 7.59
C ASN A 16 38.15 -9.82 7.00
N LYS A 17 36.94 -10.42 6.98
CA LYS A 17 35.73 -9.80 6.42
C LYS A 17 35.33 -8.51 7.13
N THR A 18 35.55 -8.40 8.44
CA THR A 18 35.26 -7.20 9.22
C THR A 18 36.20 -6.06 8.87
N ALA A 19 37.49 -6.35 8.71
CA ALA A 19 38.48 -5.39 8.24
C ALA A 19 38.16 -4.85 6.85
N PHE A 20 37.75 -5.75 5.94
CA PHE A 20 37.36 -5.40 4.58
C PHE A 20 36.07 -4.55 4.54
N ALA A 21 35.08 -4.90 5.37
CA ALA A 21 33.84 -4.12 5.50
C ALA A 21 34.13 -2.70 6.01
N LEU A 22 34.98 -2.56 7.03
CA LEU A 22 35.38 -1.25 7.58
C LEU A 22 36.16 -0.41 6.57
N SER A 23 37.08 -1.00 5.81
CA SER A 23 37.82 -0.26 4.78
C SER A 23 36.89 0.21 3.65
N ASN A 24 35.92 -0.61 3.24
CA ASN A 24 34.93 -0.21 2.23
C ASN A 24 34.00 0.88 2.75
N ALA A 25 33.51 0.78 3.99
CA ALA A 25 32.67 1.81 4.59
C ALA A 25 33.38 3.17 4.60
N LEU A 26 34.66 3.21 5.00
CA LEU A 26 35.46 4.43 4.99
C LEU A 26 35.69 5.01 3.58
N ILE A 27 35.83 4.14 2.56
CA ILE A 27 35.95 4.58 1.16
C ILE A 27 34.61 5.18 0.69
N ILE A 28 33.49 4.55 1.02
CA ILE A 28 32.16 5.03 0.68
C ILE A 28 31.90 6.39 1.34
N ASP A 29 32.14 6.53 2.65
CA ASP A 29 31.99 7.81 3.36
C ASP A 29 32.85 8.92 2.74
N ALA A 30 34.09 8.62 2.37
CA ALA A 30 34.99 9.58 1.73
C ALA A 30 34.51 9.98 0.32
N LEU A 31 33.91 9.05 -0.43
CA LEU A 31 33.31 9.32 -1.74
C LEU A 31 32.03 10.13 -1.60
N GLU A 32 31.16 9.79 -0.66
CA GLU A 32 29.93 10.53 -0.39
C GLU A 32 30.22 11.97 0.02
N GLU A 33 31.21 12.21 0.87
CA GLU A 33 31.63 13.57 1.27
C GLU A 33 32.21 14.36 0.08
N ARG A 34 32.95 13.70 -0.81
CA ARG A 34 33.47 14.32 -2.04
C ARG A 34 32.37 14.66 -3.03
N ILE A 35 31.43 13.75 -3.25
CA ILE A 35 30.24 13.96 -4.08
C ILE A 35 29.41 15.10 -3.50
N ARG A 36 29.19 15.10 -2.19
CA ARG A 36 28.48 16.15 -1.45
C ARG A 36 29.09 17.53 -1.71
N LYS A 37 30.41 17.67 -1.54
CA LYS A 37 31.13 18.91 -1.86
C LYS A 37 31.03 19.30 -3.33
N ALA A 38 31.07 18.32 -4.24
CA ALA A 38 30.98 18.57 -5.68
C ALA A 38 29.59 19.06 -6.11
N PHE A 39 28.52 18.61 -5.45
CA PHE A 39 27.13 19.02 -5.74
C PHE A 39 26.62 20.16 -4.86
N GLY A 40 27.47 20.75 -4.00
CA GLY A 40 27.14 21.91 -3.17
C GLY A 40 26.14 21.61 -2.04
N ASP A 41 25.93 20.34 -1.71
CA ASP A 41 25.04 19.95 -0.62
C ASP A 41 25.76 20.15 0.71
N THR A 42 25.34 21.12 1.51
CA THR A 42 25.97 21.44 2.81
C THR A 42 25.34 20.68 3.97
N SER A 43 24.33 19.85 3.72
CA SER A 43 23.61 19.20 4.81
C SER A 43 24.47 18.16 5.52
N THR A 44 24.42 18.22 6.84
CA THR A 44 25.13 17.30 7.73
C THR A 44 24.45 15.92 7.72
N ILE A 45 25.18 14.89 8.15
CA ILE A 45 24.63 13.53 8.30
C ILE A 45 23.46 13.55 9.30
N GLU A 46 23.59 14.28 10.41
CA GLU A 46 22.51 14.54 11.36
C GLU A 46 21.24 15.14 10.72
N GLU A 47 21.36 16.17 9.90
CA GLU A 47 20.19 16.78 9.23
C GLU A 47 19.48 15.82 8.28
N ARG A 48 20.22 14.91 7.64
CA ARG A 48 19.65 13.86 6.79
C ARG A 48 18.99 12.77 7.60
N ASN A 49 19.63 12.31 8.68
CA ASN A 49 19.06 11.34 9.59
C ASN A 49 17.76 11.87 10.21
N GLN A 50 17.72 13.16 10.54
CA GLN A 50 16.51 13.83 11.02
C GLN A 50 15.42 13.85 9.94
N ARG A 51 15.74 14.27 8.71
CA ARG A 51 14.78 14.23 7.59
C ARG A 51 14.24 12.83 7.31
N LEU A 52 15.11 11.82 7.35
CA LEU A 52 14.71 10.42 7.19
C LEU A 52 13.82 9.96 8.34
N ALA A 53 14.13 10.34 9.58
CA ALA A 53 13.29 10.03 10.73
C ALA A 53 11.90 10.67 10.61
N ASP A 54 11.84 11.93 10.18
CA ASP A 54 10.59 12.66 9.96
C ASP A 54 9.74 12.01 8.86
N GLN A 55 10.36 11.62 7.74
CA GLN A 55 9.71 10.89 6.65
C GLN A 55 9.20 9.51 7.08
N ILE A 56 9.98 8.78 7.88
CA ILE A 56 9.57 7.49 8.43
C ILE A 56 8.36 7.67 9.37
N SER A 57 8.32 8.76 10.14
CA SER A 57 7.19 9.06 11.01
C SER A 57 5.91 9.30 10.20
N LEU A 58 5.99 10.12 9.15
CA LEU A 58 4.87 10.40 8.25
C LEU A 58 4.37 9.12 7.57
N LEU A 59 5.26 8.31 7.00
CA LEU A 59 4.88 7.06 6.34
C LEU A 59 4.22 6.07 7.30
N LYS A 60 4.64 6.02 8.57
CA LYS A 60 3.99 5.17 9.59
C LYS A 60 2.56 5.62 9.87
N GLU A 61 2.31 6.92 9.88
CA GLU A 61 0.99 7.50 10.11
C GLU A 61 0.06 7.22 8.94
N GLU A 62 0.53 7.42 7.70
CA GLU A 62 -0.21 7.07 6.48
C GLU A 62 -0.57 5.57 6.43
N VAL A 63 0.39 4.70 6.75
CA VAL A 63 0.14 3.24 6.80
C VAL A 63 -0.93 2.89 7.84
N LYS A 64 -0.92 3.56 9.00
CA LYS A 64 -1.92 3.36 10.04
C LYS A 64 -3.31 3.81 9.56
N GLU A 65 -3.41 4.96 8.91
CA GLU A 65 -4.66 5.45 8.34
C GLU A 65 -5.20 4.51 7.27
N HIS A 66 -4.36 4.09 6.32
CA HIS A 66 -4.74 3.13 5.29
C HIS A 66 -5.21 1.79 5.88
N LYS A 67 -4.55 1.31 6.94
CA LYS A 67 -4.97 0.09 7.63
C LYS A 67 -6.36 0.27 8.27
N ASN A 68 -6.60 1.38 8.97
CA ASN A 68 -7.90 1.68 9.57
C ASN A 68 -9.00 1.76 8.51
N ASN A 69 -8.73 2.44 7.38
CA ASN A 69 -9.67 2.51 6.27
C ASN A 69 -9.95 1.12 5.68
N SER A 70 -8.94 0.27 5.50
CA SER A 70 -9.11 -1.09 5.03
C SER A 70 -10.01 -1.92 5.95
N GLU A 71 -9.82 -1.84 7.27
CA GLU A 71 -10.66 -2.54 8.23
C GLU A 71 -12.12 -2.02 8.21
N CYS A 72 -12.31 -0.71 8.02
CA CYS A 72 -13.63 -0.13 7.83
C CYS A 72 -14.35 -0.69 6.58
N TRP A 73 -13.65 -0.73 5.45
CA TRP A 73 -14.20 -1.29 4.21
C TRP A 73 -14.53 -2.78 4.33
N LYS A 74 -13.71 -3.57 5.03
CA LYS A 74 -14.02 -4.98 5.31
C LYS A 74 -15.28 -5.15 6.13
N TYR A 75 -15.45 -4.33 7.18
CA TYR A 75 -16.65 -4.34 8.00
C TYR A 75 -17.91 -4.02 7.17
N MET A 76 -17.86 -2.94 6.38
CA MET A 76 -18.99 -2.55 5.51
C MET A 76 -19.31 -3.62 4.47
N HIS A 77 -18.28 -4.22 3.85
CA HIS A 77 -18.47 -5.29 2.87
C HIS A 77 -19.15 -6.52 3.50
N ASN A 78 -18.67 -6.96 4.66
CA ASN A 78 -19.29 -8.06 5.39
C ASN A 78 -20.75 -7.76 5.79
N GLN A 79 -21.04 -6.52 6.20
CA GLN A 79 -22.39 -6.12 6.54
C GLN A 79 -23.30 -6.15 5.31
N ALA A 80 -22.87 -5.55 4.19
CA ALA A 80 -23.62 -5.58 2.94
C ALA A 80 -23.86 -7.01 2.45
N GLN A 81 -22.87 -7.91 2.59
CA GLN A 81 -23.02 -9.31 2.21
C GLN A 81 -24.08 -10.03 3.07
N LYS A 82 -24.14 -9.75 4.37
CA LYS A 82 -25.21 -10.28 5.24
C LYS A 82 -26.57 -9.72 4.86
N ASP A 83 -26.66 -8.42 4.63
CA ASP A 83 -27.92 -7.77 4.27
C ASP A 83 -28.46 -8.34 2.94
N LEU A 84 -27.59 -8.60 1.96
CA LEU A 84 -27.94 -9.29 0.72
C LEU A 84 -28.40 -10.73 0.95
N GLN A 85 -27.76 -11.45 1.87
CA GLN A 85 -28.15 -12.81 2.20
C GLN A 85 -29.54 -12.84 2.83
N TYR A 86 -29.81 -11.98 3.82
CA TYR A 86 -31.14 -11.86 4.43
C TYR A 86 -32.21 -11.50 3.40
N LEU A 87 -31.94 -10.54 2.53
CA LEU A 87 -32.86 -10.17 1.46
C LEU A 87 -33.12 -11.34 0.50
N SER A 88 -32.08 -12.10 0.16
CA SER A 88 -32.23 -13.30 -0.67
C SER A 88 -33.11 -14.34 0.01
N GLU A 89 -32.91 -14.59 1.30
CA GLU A 89 -33.70 -15.55 2.08
C GLU A 89 -35.18 -15.13 2.14
N ASP A 90 -35.46 -13.85 2.43
CA ASP A 90 -36.83 -13.29 2.42
C ASP A 90 -37.49 -13.39 1.03
N MET A 91 -36.73 -13.09 -0.03
CA MET A 91 -37.21 -13.19 -1.41
C MET A 91 -37.37 -14.64 -1.91
N THR A 92 -36.94 -15.64 -1.13
CA THR A 92 -37.15 -17.05 -1.47
C THR A 92 -38.58 -17.50 -1.14
N GLU A 93 -39.33 -16.72 -0.34
CA GLU A 93 -40.75 -16.97 -0.10
C GLU A 93 -41.59 -16.72 -1.38
N PRO A 94 -42.38 -17.70 -1.85
CA PRO A 94 -43.09 -17.61 -3.14
C PRO A 94 -44.02 -16.41 -3.22
N ASP A 95 -44.70 -16.08 -2.12
CA ASP A 95 -45.68 -14.99 -2.05
C ASP A 95 -45.01 -13.62 -2.14
N GLN A 96 -43.83 -13.45 -1.55
CA GLN A 96 -43.06 -12.20 -1.60
C GLN A 96 -42.41 -12.01 -2.98
N LEU A 97 -41.87 -13.09 -3.55
CA LEU A 97 -41.30 -13.08 -4.88
C LEU A 97 -42.34 -12.67 -5.93
N GLN A 98 -43.54 -13.22 -5.84
CA GLN A 98 -44.63 -12.90 -6.75
C GLN A 98 -45.06 -11.43 -6.62
N ALA A 99 -45.18 -10.91 -5.39
CA ALA A 99 -45.53 -9.52 -5.14
C ALA A 99 -44.49 -8.54 -5.69
N GLU A 100 -43.21 -8.88 -5.61
CA GLU A 100 -42.13 -8.05 -6.16
C GLU A 100 -42.07 -8.12 -7.68
N ILE A 101 -42.29 -9.29 -8.30
CA ILE A 101 -42.46 -9.42 -9.75
C ILE A 101 -43.60 -8.52 -10.25
N GLU A 102 -44.74 -8.54 -9.57
CA GLU A 102 -45.89 -7.69 -9.92
C GLU A 102 -45.60 -6.19 -9.77
N ARG A 103 -44.80 -5.82 -8.76
CA ARG A 103 -44.34 -4.44 -8.56
C ARG A 103 -43.41 -4.01 -9.70
N LEU A 104 -42.42 -4.83 -10.04
CA LEU A 104 -41.49 -4.57 -11.14
C LEU A 104 -42.21 -4.48 -12.48
N MET A 105 -43.17 -5.39 -12.74
CA MET A 105 -44.02 -5.36 -13.95
C MET A 105 -44.90 -4.10 -14.03
N ARG A 106 -45.30 -3.51 -12.89
CA ARG A 106 -46.00 -2.21 -12.87
C ARG A 106 -45.05 -1.06 -13.22
N ILE A 107 -43.80 -1.11 -12.76
CA ILE A 107 -42.78 -0.11 -13.09
C ILE A 107 -42.42 -0.17 -14.57
N LEU A 108 -42.16 -1.37 -15.11
CA LEU A 108 -41.81 -1.56 -16.52
C LEU A 108 -42.92 -1.03 -17.45
N ARG A 109 -44.19 -1.35 -17.14
CA ARG A 109 -45.35 -0.79 -17.86
C ARG A 109 -45.44 0.73 -17.81
N LYS A 110 -45.03 1.36 -16.69
CA LYS A 110 -45.02 2.82 -16.56
C LYS A 110 -43.99 3.49 -17.48
N PHE A 111 -42.90 2.79 -17.77
CA PHE A 111 -41.81 3.27 -18.63
C PHE A 111 -41.87 2.74 -20.07
N ASP A 112 -42.96 2.03 -20.43
CA ASP A 112 -43.16 1.43 -21.75
C ASP A 112 -42.03 0.46 -22.17
N ILE A 113 -41.45 -0.22 -21.18
CA ILE A 113 -40.39 -1.21 -21.38
C ILE A 113 -41.04 -2.58 -21.42
N ASP A 114 -40.87 -3.29 -22.55
CA ASP A 114 -41.26 -4.69 -22.68
C ASP A 114 -40.11 -5.60 -22.21
N PRO A 115 -40.25 -6.29 -21.07
CA PRO A 115 -39.22 -7.20 -20.59
C PRO A 115 -39.05 -8.44 -21.49
N GLU A 116 -40.09 -8.86 -22.22
CA GLU A 116 -40.04 -10.04 -23.10
C GLU A 116 -39.57 -9.73 -24.52
N ALA A 117 -39.17 -8.48 -24.78
CA ALA A 117 -38.63 -8.09 -26.08
C ALA A 117 -37.42 -8.97 -26.45
N PRO A 118 -37.39 -9.55 -27.67
CA PRO A 118 -36.29 -10.43 -28.12
C PRO A 118 -34.90 -9.76 -28.05
N GLU A 119 -34.88 -8.43 -28.12
CA GLU A 119 -33.68 -7.59 -28.07
C GLU A 119 -32.97 -7.62 -26.71
N ASN A 120 -33.65 -8.01 -25.63
CA ASN A 120 -33.11 -8.03 -24.27
C ASN A 120 -32.29 -9.30 -23.94
N TYR A 121 -32.35 -10.34 -24.79
CA TYR A 121 -31.77 -11.68 -24.53
C TYR A 121 -30.76 -12.15 -25.59
N MET A 122 -30.28 -11.23 -26.44
CA MET A 122 -29.17 -11.46 -27.40
C MET A 122 -27.84 -11.00 -26.82
#